data_AF-A0A150F5N3-F1
#
_entry.id   AF-A0A150F5N3-F1
#
_cell.length_a   1.000
_cell.length_b   1.000
_cell.length_c   1.000
_cell.angle_alpha   90.00
_cell.angle_beta   90.00
_cell.angle_gamma   90.00
#
_symmetry.space_group_name_H-M   'P 1'
#
loop_
_entity.id
_entity.type
_entity.pdbx_description
1 polymer ?
#
loop_
_entity_poly.entity_id
_entity_poly.type
_entity_poly.pdbx_seq_one_letter_code
_entity_poly.pdbx_strand_id
1 'polypeptide(L)'
;MEEKEIVILMHKFHTVSQKLLDFYSNDEAEAMRLAYQFINFIENEPIIKEFIDKNNKKQFDIEGIRQNKPTAKKFSLPLAPQDEIAFIYQLLKHGLENFNNYLAVTTYGYAFYKGARTCDRIREFNSEVVSNLAGYISEYLRELHIRATRDHETVRQYVFNSEVKQFNNAEKGNIYAHQINNGDENTKEMLTLTKELIQLLKMSKTNNTEAKEDAEDFLEEVEVSLNNGEAPKQSLIRRTTTALKDVTSTLSAGDSLLEKANQFIEKVSGFFS
;
A
#
# COMPACT_ATOMS: atom_id res chain seq x y z
N MET A 1 -13.84 6.73 9.94
CA MET A 1 -13.34 5.71 9.00
C MET A 1 -12.64 4.68 9.85
N GLU A 2 -13.02 3.41 9.69
CA GLU A 2 -12.45 2.31 10.47
C GLU A 2 -11.07 1.91 9.93
N GLU A 3 -10.24 1.29 10.77
CA GLU A 3 -8.88 0.83 10.42
C GLU A 3 -8.87 0.02 9.10
N LYS A 4 -9.81 -0.92 8.97
CA LYS A 4 -9.96 -1.77 7.77
C LYS A 4 -10.24 -0.97 6.51
N GLU A 5 -11.04 0.10 6.60
CA GLU A 5 -11.35 0.97 5.46
C GLU A 5 -10.11 1.74 5.01
N ILE A 6 -9.26 2.16 5.96
CA ILE A 6 -7.99 2.85 5.68
C ILE A 6 -7.03 1.93 4.94
N VAL A 7 -6.89 0.68 5.37
CA VAL A 7 -6.02 -0.31 4.71
C VAL A 7 -6.46 -0.54 3.26
N ILE A 8 -7.78 -0.70 3.03
CA ILE A 8 -8.33 -0.84 1.69
C ILE A 8 -8.03 0.39 0.82
N LEU A 9 -8.20 1.58 1.39
CA LEU A 9 -7.91 2.84 0.69
C LEU A 9 -6.42 2.96 0.34
N MET A 10 -5.51 2.63 1.27
CA MET A 10 -4.07 2.59 1.04
C MET A 10 -3.72 1.66 -0.12
N HIS A 11 -4.26 0.44 -0.13
CA HIS A 11 -3.99 -0.54 -1.19
C HIS A 11 -4.52 -0.08 -2.56
N LYS A 12 -5.73 0.49 -2.60
CA LYS A 12 -6.30 1.05 -3.85
C LYS A 12 -5.48 2.22 -4.36
N PHE A 13 -5.08 3.12 -3.47
CA PHE A 13 -4.27 4.27 -3.83
C PHE A 13 -2.89 3.85 -4.35
N HIS A 14 -2.22 2.93 -3.66
CA HIS A 14 -0.95 2.34 -4.11
C HIS A 14 -1.10 1.75 -5.51
N THR A 15 -2.12 0.92 -5.74
CA THR A 15 -2.39 0.29 -7.04
C THR A 15 -2.54 1.31 -8.16
N VAL A 16 -3.33 2.38 -7.94
CA VAL A 16 -3.56 3.42 -8.96
C VAL A 16 -2.28 4.23 -9.21
N SER A 17 -1.53 4.54 -8.15
CA SER A 17 -0.27 5.27 -8.23
C SER A 17 0.80 4.49 -9.00
N GLN A 18 1.02 3.22 -8.65
CA GLN A 18 2.06 2.39 -9.27
C GLN A 18 1.83 2.20 -10.77
N LYS A 19 0.58 2.01 -11.21
CA LYS A 19 0.28 1.92 -12.64
C LYS A 19 0.80 3.12 -13.44
N LEU A 20 0.67 4.32 -12.89
CA LEU A 20 1.18 5.54 -13.52
C LEU A 20 2.71 5.63 -13.39
N LEU A 21 3.26 5.36 -12.20
CA LEU A 21 4.70 5.47 -11.93
C LEU A 21 5.53 4.47 -12.75
N ASP A 22 5.04 3.23 -12.90
CA ASP A 22 5.68 2.14 -13.64
C ASP A 22 5.41 2.17 -15.15
N PHE A 23 4.80 3.25 -15.65
CA PHE A 23 4.50 3.38 -17.07
C PHE A 23 5.76 3.26 -17.93
N TYR A 24 5.78 2.28 -18.82
CA TYR A 24 6.94 1.97 -19.67
C TYR A 24 6.60 1.80 -21.17
N SER A 25 5.36 2.05 -21.56
CA SER A 25 4.92 1.96 -22.97
C SER A 25 5.23 3.24 -23.75
N ASN A 26 5.33 3.17 -25.08
CA ASN A 26 5.34 4.37 -25.94
C ASN A 26 3.91 4.86 -26.28
N ASP A 27 2.88 4.22 -25.73
CA ASP A 27 1.50 4.62 -25.91
C ASP A 27 1.15 5.84 -25.03
N GLU A 28 1.23 7.03 -25.62
CA GLU A 28 0.93 8.29 -24.94
C GLU A 28 -0.53 8.40 -24.47
N ALA A 29 -1.47 7.71 -25.14
CA ALA A 29 -2.87 7.72 -24.75
C ALA A 29 -3.08 6.88 -23.48
N GLU A 30 -2.36 5.76 -23.35
CA GLU A 30 -2.36 4.96 -22.13
C GLU A 30 -1.76 5.73 -20.94
N ALA A 31 -0.65 6.46 -21.13
CA ALA A 31 -0.10 7.33 -20.09
C ALA A 31 -1.12 8.37 -19.61
N MET A 32 -1.84 8.98 -20.56
CA MET A 32 -2.90 9.96 -20.27
C MET A 32 -4.06 9.31 -19.50
N ARG A 33 -4.48 8.11 -19.90
CA ARG A 33 -5.54 7.34 -19.24
C ARG A 33 -5.18 7.02 -17.79
N LEU A 34 -3.94 6.62 -17.53
CA LEU A 34 -3.44 6.30 -16.19
C LEU A 34 -3.34 7.55 -15.31
N ALA A 35 -2.87 8.66 -15.88
CA ALA A 35 -2.84 9.95 -15.19
C ALA A 35 -4.25 10.45 -14.83
N TYR A 36 -5.22 10.29 -15.74
CA TYR A 36 -6.63 10.55 -15.45
C TYR A 36 -7.14 9.67 -14.31
N GLN A 37 -6.85 8.37 -14.33
CA GLN A 37 -7.25 7.47 -13.24
C GLN A 37 -6.66 7.89 -11.89
N PHE A 38 -5.40 8.32 -11.86
CA PHE A 38 -4.74 8.82 -10.66
C PHE A 38 -5.40 10.09 -10.09
N ILE A 39 -5.60 11.12 -10.93
CA ILE A 39 -6.25 12.36 -10.47
C ILE A 39 -7.72 12.12 -10.12
N ASN A 40 -8.45 11.35 -10.92
CA ASN A 40 -9.84 11.02 -10.63
C ASN A 40 -9.98 10.26 -9.30
N PHE A 41 -9.05 9.36 -8.97
CA PHE A 41 -9.05 8.69 -7.67
C PHE A 41 -8.86 9.70 -6.52
N ILE A 42 -7.89 10.61 -6.65
CA ILE A 42 -7.66 11.69 -5.68
C ILE A 42 -8.91 12.56 -5.47
N GLU A 43 -9.63 12.88 -6.55
CA GLU A 43 -10.79 13.77 -6.47
C GLU A 43 -12.05 13.09 -5.94
N ASN A 44 -12.20 11.79 -6.14
CA ASN A 44 -13.38 11.05 -5.72
C ASN A 44 -13.24 10.33 -4.38
N GLU A 45 -12.04 10.26 -3.80
CA GLU A 45 -11.82 9.72 -2.45
C GLU A 45 -11.81 10.86 -1.42
N PRO A 46 -12.87 11.07 -0.62
CA PRO A 46 -13.05 12.28 0.18
C PRO A 46 -11.90 12.59 1.14
N ILE A 47 -11.32 11.56 1.75
CA ILE A 47 -10.21 11.70 2.71
C ILE A 47 -8.93 12.20 2.03
N ILE A 48 -8.65 11.70 0.82
CA ILE A 48 -7.49 12.15 0.02
C ILE A 48 -7.78 13.55 -0.51
N LYS A 49 -8.99 13.80 -1.00
CA LYS A 49 -9.40 15.11 -1.49
C LYS A 49 -9.29 16.19 -0.41
N GLU A 50 -9.73 15.90 0.82
CA GLU A 50 -9.60 16.80 1.96
C GLU A 50 -8.12 17.11 2.28
N PHE A 51 -7.25 16.09 2.24
CA PHE A 51 -5.80 16.28 2.40
C PHE A 51 -5.23 17.20 1.31
N ILE A 52 -5.61 16.99 0.06
CA ILE A 52 -5.21 17.87 -1.05
C ILE A 52 -5.71 19.28 -0.82
N ASP A 53 -6.98 19.48 -0.47
CA ASP A 53 -7.55 20.82 -0.27
C ASP A 53 -6.96 21.56 0.94
N LYS A 54 -6.49 20.83 1.96
CA LYS A 54 -5.74 21.41 3.09
C LYS A 54 -4.36 21.92 2.67
N ASN A 55 -3.68 21.25 1.76
CA ASN A 55 -2.35 21.64 1.29
C ASN A 55 -2.41 22.59 0.08
N ASN A 56 -3.46 22.52 -0.72
CA ASN A 56 -3.66 23.30 -1.94
C ASN A 56 -4.18 24.73 -1.64
N LYS A 57 -3.40 25.51 -0.91
CA LYS A 57 -3.75 26.89 -0.51
C LYS A 57 -3.22 27.97 -1.45
N LYS A 58 -2.15 27.66 -2.17
CA LYS A 58 -1.48 28.58 -3.08
C LYS A 58 -1.85 28.24 -4.52
N GLN A 59 -2.36 29.21 -5.26
CA GLN A 59 -2.63 29.06 -6.68
C GLN A 59 -1.36 29.33 -7.48
N PHE A 60 -1.02 28.41 -8.39
CA PHE A 60 0.11 28.54 -9.30
C PHE A 60 -0.40 28.82 -10.71
N ASP A 61 0.25 29.76 -11.39
CA ASP A 61 0.04 29.99 -12.81
C ASP A 61 0.75 28.89 -13.63
N ILE A 62 0.14 27.71 -13.71
CA ILE A 62 0.72 26.54 -14.39
C ILE A 62 0.97 26.85 -15.87
N GLU A 63 0.07 27.59 -16.52
CA GLU A 63 0.20 27.96 -17.93
C GLU A 63 1.41 28.87 -18.14
N GLY A 64 1.53 29.95 -17.35
CA GLY A 64 2.66 30.87 -17.41
C GLY A 64 3.98 30.20 -17.03
N ILE A 65 3.99 29.33 -16.01
CA ILE A 65 5.17 28.54 -15.65
C ILE A 65 5.60 27.66 -16.83
N ARG A 66 4.65 27.00 -17.52
CA ARG A 66 4.95 26.15 -18.68
C ARG A 66 5.54 26.95 -19.85
N GLN A 67 4.92 28.09 -20.18
CA GLN A 67 5.33 28.93 -21.32
C GLN A 67 6.71 29.56 -21.11
N ASN A 68 7.05 29.94 -19.87
CA ASN A 68 8.33 30.55 -19.54
C ASN A 68 9.44 29.51 -19.27
N LYS A 69 9.10 28.22 -19.20
CA LYS A 69 10.05 27.16 -18.94
C LYS A 69 10.77 26.74 -20.22
N PRO A 70 12.12 26.73 -20.25
CA PRO A 70 12.85 26.17 -21.38
C PRO A 70 12.51 24.70 -21.60
N THR A 71 12.35 24.30 -22.87
CA THR A 71 11.98 22.93 -23.28
C THR A 71 12.91 21.85 -22.70
N ALA A 72 14.19 22.18 -22.49
CA ALA A 72 15.20 21.25 -21.99
C ALA A 72 15.54 21.38 -20.49
N LYS A 73 14.65 21.97 -19.69
CA LYS A 73 14.81 22.02 -18.22
C LYS A 73 13.76 21.16 -17.53
N LYS A 74 14.01 20.75 -16.29
CA LYS A 74 12.98 20.14 -15.42
C LYS A 74 12.13 21.22 -14.78
N PHE A 75 10.98 20.86 -14.21
CA PHE A 75 10.24 21.78 -13.34
C PHE A 75 11.06 22.08 -12.08
N SER A 76 10.98 23.32 -11.61
CA SER A 76 11.51 23.70 -10.30
C SER A 76 10.40 23.52 -9.27
N LEU A 77 10.44 22.40 -8.54
CA LEU A 77 9.45 22.10 -7.52
C LEU A 77 9.63 23.03 -6.30
N PRO A 78 8.53 23.50 -5.69
CA PRO A 78 8.61 24.22 -4.42
C PRO A 78 9.27 23.37 -3.32
N LEU A 79 10.01 24.01 -2.41
CA LEU A 79 10.70 23.32 -1.32
C LEU A 79 9.81 23.03 -0.10
N ALA A 80 8.74 23.80 0.07
CA ALA A 80 7.80 23.59 1.18
C ALA A 80 6.81 22.48 0.80
N PRO A 81 6.62 21.43 1.63
CA PRO A 81 5.78 20.28 1.29
C PRO A 81 4.37 20.66 0.84
N GLN A 82 3.70 21.61 1.52
CA GLN A 82 2.36 22.04 1.12
C GLN A 82 2.33 22.72 -0.25
N ASP A 83 3.35 23.52 -0.57
CA ASP A 83 3.46 24.21 -1.86
C ASP A 83 3.79 23.20 -2.97
N GLU A 84 4.62 22.19 -2.66
CA GLU A 84 4.96 21.11 -3.58
C GLU A 84 3.73 20.26 -3.93
N ILE A 85 2.95 19.83 -2.92
CA ILE A 85 1.68 19.13 -3.10
C ILE A 85 0.74 19.95 -3.98
N ALA A 86 0.55 21.23 -3.65
CA ALA A 86 -0.31 22.15 -4.38
C ALA A 86 0.12 22.30 -5.85
N PHE A 87 1.42 22.50 -6.08
CA PHE A 87 1.99 22.66 -7.41
C PHE A 87 1.80 21.41 -8.26
N ILE A 88 2.17 20.22 -7.75
CA ILE A 88 2.09 18.98 -8.52
C ILE A 88 0.64 18.64 -8.84
N TYR A 89 -0.27 18.77 -7.87
CA TYR A 89 -1.70 18.54 -8.10
C TYR A 89 -2.26 19.48 -9.17
N GLN A 90 -1.98 20.78 -9.09
CA GLN A 90 -2.43 21.75 -10.10
C GLN A 90 -1.79 21.50 -11.47
N LEU A 91 -0.51 21.13 -11.53
CA LEU A 91 0.18 20.80 -12.77
C LEU A 91 -0.49 19.63 -13.49
N LEU A 92 -0.73 18.54 -12.77
CA LEU A 92 -1.37 17.35 -13.34
C LEU A 92 -2.81 17.65 -13.76
N LYS A 93 -3.59 18.33 -12.91
CA LYS A 93 -4.97 18.69 -13.21
C LYS A 93 -5.08 19.59 -14.44
N HIS A 94 -4.32 20.67 -14.49
CA HIS A 94 -4.25 21.56 -15.66
C HIS A 94 -3.82 20.79 -16.91
N GLY A 95 -2.83 19.89 -16.78
CA GLY A 95 -2.36 19.07 -17.87
C GLY A 95 -3.43 18.16 -18.47
N LEU A 96 -4.23 17.52 -17.62
CA LEU A 96 -5.31 16.64 -18.04
C LEU A 96 -6.49 17.38 -18.67
N GLU A 97 -6.75 18.61 -18.23
CA GLU A 97 -7.85 19.43 -18.75
C GLU A 97 -7.51 20.13 -20.09
N ASN A 98 -6.23 20.39 -20.35
CA ASN A 98 -5.81 21.25 -21.46
C ASN A 98 -4.99 20.55 -22.55
N PHE A 99 -4.49 19.33 -22.34
CA PHE A 99 -3.66 18.63 -23.33
C PHE A 99 -4.26 17.29 -23.76
N ASN A 100 -3.92 16.90 -25.00
CA ASN A 100 -4.39 15.66 -25.60
C ASN A 100 -3.46 14.47 -25.35
N ASN A 101 -2.26 14.71 -24.78
CA ASN A 101 -1.31 13.66 -24.43
C ASN A 101 -0.55 14.01 -23.16
N TYR A 102 -0.11 12.96 -22.45
CA TYR A 102 0.58 13.12 -21.18
C TYR A 102 2.01 13.66 -21.34
N LEU A 103 2.65 13.41 -22.48
CA LEU A 103 4.00 13.91 -22.76
C LEU A 103 4.06 15.45 -22.72
N ALA A 104 3.01 16.14 -23.18
CA ALA A 104 2.90 17.59 -23.12
C ALA A 104 2.94 18.14 -21.69
N VAL A 105 2.41 17.38 -20.71
CA VAL A 105 2.47 17.73 -19.28
C VAL A 105 3.92 17.81 -18.79
N THR A 106 4.79 16.91 -19.28
CA THR A 106 6.21 16.85 -18.91
C THR A 106 7.04 18.01 -19.49
N THR A 107 6.49 18.78 -20.45
CA THR A 107 7.18 19.82 -21.24
C THR A 107 8.44 19.35 -21.97
N TYR A 108 8.58 18.04 -22.21
CA TYR A 108 9.76 17.41 -22.81
C TYR A 108 11.05 17.64 -22.00
N GLY A 109 10.92 18.07 -20.74
CA GLY A 109 12.00 18.48 -19.85
C GLY A 109 12.73 17.35 -19.13
N TYR A 110 12.40 16.11 -19.47
CA TYR A 110 12.82 14.91 -18.75
C TYR A 110 13.40 13.91 -19.77
N ALA A 111 14.46 13.20 -19.37
CA ALA A 111 15.35 12.36 -20.20
C ALA A 111 16.02 13.05 -21.41
N PHE A 112 17.35 13.24 -21.35
CA PHE A 112 18.14 13.99 -22.34
C PHE A 112 19.26 13.19 -23.03
N TYR A 113 19.29 11.88 -22.87
CA TYR A 113 20.31 11.05 -23.52
C TYR A 113 19.97 10.78 -24.99
N LYS A 114 21.00 10.44 -25.78
CA LYS A 114 20.85 10.10 -27.20
C LYS A 114 19.94 8.87 -27.35
N GLY A 115 18.85 9.02 -28.09
CA GLY A 115 17.87 7.94 -28.29
C GLY A 115 16.79 7.83 -27.21
N ALA A 116 16.68 8.82 -26.31
CA ALA A 116 15.59 8.88 -25.33
C ALA A 116 14.22 8.85 -26.02
N ARG A 117 13.40 7.88 -25.62
CA ARG A 117 12.04 7.68 -26.14
C ARG A 117 11.05 8.46 -25.29
N THR A 118 9.83 8.62 -25.81
CA THR A 118 8.71 9.23 -25.07
C THR A 118 8.49 8.57 -23.70
N CYS A 119 8.50 7.24 -23.63
CA CYS A 119 8.30 6.51 -22.38
C CYS A 119 9.35 6.84 -21.33
N ASP A 120 10.61 7.04 -21.75
CA ASP A 120 11.70 7.38 -20.85
C ASP A 120 11.47 8.78 -20.24
N ARG A 121 11.01 9.75 -21.05
CA ARG A 121 10.69 11.11 -20.56
C ARG A 121 9.54 11.09 -19.54
N ILE A 122 8.49 10.32 -19.83
CA ILE A 122 7.33 10.17 -18.94
C ILE A 122 7.75 9.49 -17.64
N ARG A 123 8.56 8.44 -17.70
CA ARG A 123 9.05 7.72 -16.51
C ARG A 123 9.89 8.62 -15.61
N GLU A 124 10.85 9.36 -16.17
CA GLU A 124 11.66 10.29 -15.37
C GLU A 124 10.81 11.42 -14.77
N PHE A 125 9.82 11.94 -15.51
CA PHE A 125 8.86 12.91 -14.96
C PHE A 125 8.06 12.31 -13.79
N ASN A 126 7.51 11.10 -13.97
CA ASN A 126 6.73 10.44 -12.94
C ASN A 126 7.57 10.14 -11.70
N SER A 127 8.81 9.67 -11.88
CA SER A 127 9.74 9.34 -10.81
C SER A 127 10.21 10.57 -10.02
N GLU A 128 10.36 11.73 -10.65
CA GLU A 128 10.86 12.94 -9.99
C GLU A 128 9.78 13.92 -9.53
N VAL A 129 8.56 13.82 -10.08
CA VAL A 129 7.47 14.78 -9.82
C VAL A 129 6.25 14.09 -9.25
N VAL A 130 5.69 13.10 -9.95
CA VAL A 130 4.42 12.46 -9.54
C VAL A 130 4.60 11.61 -8.27
N SER A 131 5.75 10.97 -8.14
CA SER A 131 6.14 10.18 -6.97
C SER A 131 6.09 10.98 -5.67
N ASN A 132 6.45 12.27 -5.69
CA ASN A 132 6.41 13.13 -4.51
C ASN A 132 4.97 13.28 -4.00
N LEU A 133 4.03 13.60 -4.90
CA LEU A 133 2.61 13.69 -4.55
C LEU A 133 2.06 12.35 -4.06
N ALA A 134 2.38 11.25 -4.74
CA ALA A 134 1.98 9.91 -4.32
C ALA A 134 2.55 9.55 -2.92
N GLY A 135 3.80 9.92 -2.65
CA GLY A 135 4.45 9.75 -1.36
C GLY A 135 3.73 10.50 -0.25
N TYR A 136 3.45 11.80 -0.45
CA TYR A 136 2.75 12.60 0.56
C TYR A 136 1.36 12.06 0.91
N ILE A 137 0.58 11.61 -0.09
CA ILE A 137 -0.72 10.99 0.15
C ILE A 137 -0.55 9.66 0.89
N SER A 138 0.44 8.83 0.50
CA SER A 138 0.70 7.54 1.15
C SER A 138 1.08 7.70 2.62
N GLU A 139 1.95 8.66 2.95
CA GLU A 139 2.31 8.96 4.34
C GLU A 139 1.10 9.47 5.13
N TYR A 140 0.27 10.33 4.54
CA TYR A 140 -0.96 10.79 5.19
C TYR A 140 -1.92 9.63 5.52
N LEU A 141 -2.14 8.70 4.57
CA LEU A 141 -2.98 7.53 4.81
C LEU A 141 -2.37 6.61 5.88
N ARG A 142 -1.04 6.45 5.90
CA ARG A 142 -0.33 5.71 6.95
C ARG A 142 -0.50 6.37 8.32
N GLU A 143 -0.40 7.69 8.42
CA GLU A 143 -0.65 8.40 9.67
C GLU A 143 -2.09 8.19 10.17
N LEU A 144 -3.07 8.22 9.28
CA LEU A 144 -4.46 7.94 9.63
C LEU A 144 -4.63 6.51 10.14
N HIS A 145 -3.98 5.54 9.50
CA HIS A 145 -3.99 4.14 9.94
C HIS A 145 -3.43 4.02 11.36
N ILE A 146 -2.25 4.58 11.62
CA ILE A 146 -1.61 4.56 12.95
C ILE A 146 -2.53 5.17 14.02
N ARG A 147 -3.23 6.27 13.71
CA ARG A 147 -4.17 6.90 14.64
C ARG A 147 -5.37 5.99 14.92
N ALA A 148 -5.97 5.40 13.89
CA ALA A 148 -7.08 4.46 14.05
C ALA A 148 -6.68 3.26 14.92
N THR A 149 -5.51 2.66 14.66
CA THR A 149 -4.98 1.53 15.46
C THR A 149 -4.76 1.94 16.93
N ARG A 150 -4.21 3.13 17.19
CA ARG A 150 -3.98 3.63 18.57
C ARG A 150 -5.27 3.95 19.33
N ASP A 151 -6.28 4.49 18.64
CA ASP A 151 -7.58 4.75 19.26
C ASP A 151 -8.23 3.43 19.73
N HIS A 152 -8.01 2.33 19.00
CA HIS A 152 -8.41 0.98 19.41
C HIS A 152 -7.58 0.37 20.56
N GLU A 153 -6.37 0.89 20.85
CA GLU A 153 -5.60 0.51 22.04
C GLU A 153 -6.11 1.20 23.30
N THR A 154 -6.60 2.45 23.19
CA THR A 154 -7.23 3.17 24.31
C THR A 154 -8.64 2.68 24.66
N VAL A 155 -9.44 2.24 23.68
CA VAL A 155 -10.76 1.61 23.95
C VAL A 155 -10.61 0.18 24.52
N ARG A 156 -9.41 -0.41 24.41
CA ARG A 156 -9.01 -1.64 25.13
C ARG A 156 -8.52 -1.37 26.57
N GLN A 157 -8.84 -0.22 27.17
CA GLN A 157 -8.87 -0.12 28.63
C GLN A 157 -10.04 -0.94 29.18
N TYR A 158 -9.71 -2.17 29.56
CA TYR A 158 -10.54 -3.14 30.24
C TYR A 158 -11.56 -2.53 31.22
N VAL A 159 -12.84 -2.59 30.88
CA VAL A 159 -13.91 -2.59 31.89
C VAL A 159 -14.03 -4.03 32.40
N PHE A 160 -13.21 -4.39 33.38
CA PHE A 160 -13.45 -5.56 34.22
C PHE A 160 -14.56 -5.23 35.20
N ASN A 161 -15.81 -5.57 34.89
CA ASN A 161 -16.76 -5.87 35.95
C ASN A 161 -16.50 -7.30 36.40
N SER A 162 -15.86 -7.42 37.57
CA SER A 162 -15.79 -8.66 38.32
C SER A 162 -17.22 -9.12 38.62
N GLU A 163 -17.49 -10.40 38.37
CA GLU A 163 -18.75 -11.11 38.58
C GLU A 163 -19.68 -11.13 37.34
N VAL A 164 -19.72 -12.32 36.72
CA VAL A 164 -20.49 -12.74 35.53
C VAL A 164 -19.81 -12.49 34.18
N LYS A 165 -19.13 -13.54 33.67
CA LYS A 165 -18.65 -13.66 32.29
C LYS A 165 -19.85 -13.77 31.33
N GLN A 166 -20.29 -12.64 30.78
CA GLN A 166 -21.15 -12.60 29.60
C GLN A 166 -20.61 -11.55 28.63
N PHE A 167 -20.27 -11.98 27.42
CA PHE A 167 -19.90 -11.09 26.31
C PHE A 167 -21.10 -11.06 25.36
N ASN A 168 -21.86 -9.96 25.35
CA ASN A 168 -22.96 -9.76 24.43
C ASN A 168 -22.50 -8.82 23.31
N ASN A 169 -22.17 -9.38 22.14
CA ASN A 169 -22.10 -8.60 20.90
C ASN A 169 -23.44 -8.73 20.19
N ALA A 170 -24.11 -7.61 19.93
CA ALA A 170 -25.34 -7.56 19.16
C ALA A 170 -25.23 -6.48 18.07
N GLU A 171 -25.03 -6.92 16.83
CA GLU A 171 -25.52 -6.19 15.66
C GLU A 171 -26.74 -6.93 15.11
N LYS A 172 -27.74 -6.16 14.69
CA LYS A 172 -29.11 -6.60 14.36
C LYS A 172 -29.16 -7.77 13.36
N GLY A 173 -29.90 -8.84 13.70
CA GLY A 173 -30.60 -9.70 12.73
C GLY A 173 -30.32 -11.21 12.83
N ASN A 174 -31.28 -11.94 13.43
CA ASN A 174 -31.43 -13.41 13.51
C ASN A 174 -30.30 -14.24 14.16
N ILE A 175 -30.68 -14.83 15.30
CA ILE A 175 -29.90 -15.81 16.06
C ILE A 175 -29.89 -17.15 15.29
N TYR A 176 -28.76 -17.47 14.68
CA TYR A 176 -28.28 -18.85 14.68
C TYR A 176 -27.14 -18.90 15.68
N ALA A 177 -27.42 -19.49 16.84
CA ALA A 177 -26.40 -19.77 17.83
C ALA A 177 -25.45 -20.85 17.27
N HIS A 178 -24.41 -20.44 16.55
CA HIS A 178 -23.20 -21.24 16.47
C HIS A 178 -22.32 -20.87 17.65
N GLN A 179 -22.38 -21.70 18.70
CA GLN A 179 -21.32 -21.76 19.69
C GLN A 179 -20.01 -22.09 18.96
N ILE A 180 -19.18 -21.09 18.74
CA ILE A 180 -17.75 -21.30 18.48
C ILE A 180 -17.06 -20.95 19.78
N ASN A 181 -16.89 -21.97 20.62
CA ASN A 181 -16.02 -21.88 21.79
C ASN A 181 -14.62 -21.47 21.32
N ASN A 182 -13.98 -20.55 22.04
CA ASN A 182 -12.55 -20.31 21.90
C ASN A 182 -11.77 -21.64 22.00
N GLY A 183 -11.06 -22.00 20.93
CA GLY A 183 -9.96 -22.97 20.97
C GLY A 183 -10.08 -24.12 19.98
N ASP A 184 -9.59 -23.91 18.76
CA ASP A 184 -8.80 -24.98 18.16
C ASP A 184 -7.35 -24.76 18.58
N GLU A 185 -6.74 -25.76 19.22
CA GLU A 185 -5.32 -25.78 19.57
C GLU A 185 -4.47 -25.51 18.32
N ASN A 186 -4.93 -25.98 17.15
CA ASN A 186 -4.30 -25.73 15.86
C ASN A 186 -4.25 -24.25 15.48
N THR A 187 -5.29 -23.45 15.78
CA THR A 187 -5.29 -22.01 15.47
C THR A 187 -4.27 -21.26 16.33
N LYS A 188 -4.14 -21.63 17.62
CA LYS A 188 -3.16 -21.01 18.53
C LYS A 188 -1.72 -21.38 18.15
N GLU A 189 -1.49 -22.64 17.79
CA GLU A 189 -0.19 -23.10 17.31
C GLU A 189 0.18 -22.42 15.99
N MET A 190 -0.75 -22.33 15.04
CA MET A 190 -0.53 -21.65 13.77
C MET A 190 -0.21 -20.17 13.96
N LEU A 191 -0.94 -19.48 14.85
CA LEU A 191 -0.67 -18.09 15.20
C LEU A 191 0.73 -17.90 15.81
N THR A 192 1.15 -18.83 16.66
CA THR A 192 2.50 -18.81 17.27
C THR A 192 3.58 -18.99 16.20
N LEU A 193 3.42 -19.96 15.30
CA LEU A 193 4.33 -20.19 14.18
C LEU A 193 4.42 -18.99 13.25
N THR A 194 3.29 -18.34 12.93
CA THR A 194 3.26 -17.14 12.08
C THR A 194 4.07 -16.00 12.71
N LYS A 195 3.91 -15.74 14.01
CA LYS A 195 4.65 -14.68 14.73
C LYS A 195 6.15 -14.94 14.77
N GLU A 196 6.55 -16.18 15.05
CA GLU A 196 7.96 -16.58 15.06
C GLU A 196 8.61 -16.40 13.68
N LEU A 197 7.89 -16.73 12.60
CA LEU A 197 8.36 -16.55 11.23
C LEU A 197 8.58 -15.08 10.87
N ILE A 198 7.63 -14.20 11.21
CA ILE A 198 7.76 -12.75 10.99
C ILE A 198 9.02 -12.21 11.69
N GLN A 199 9.27 -12.64 12.92
CA GLN A 199 10.46 -12.21 13.67
C GLN A 199 11.75 -12.72 13.02
N LEU A 200 11.80 -13.99 12.62
CA LEU A 200 12.97 -14.58 11.97
C LEU A 200 13.25 -13.95 10.61
N LEU A 201 12.22 -13.66 9.82
CA LEU A 201 12.35 -12.92 8.56
C LEU A 201 12.98 -11.56 8.81
N LYS A 202 12.43 -10.76 9.73
CA LYS A 202 12.96 -9.42 10.07
C LYS A 202 14.44 -9.46 10.48
N MET A 203 14.86 -10.49 11.20
CA MET A 203 16.25 -10.69 11.62
C MET A 203 17.16 -11.30 10.55
N SER A 204 16.61 -11.97 9.54
CA SER A 204 17.37 -12.64 8.49
C SER A 204 18.05 -11.66 7.55
N LYS A 205 19.29 -11.99 7.17
CA LYS A 205 20.03 -11.34 6.07
C LYS A 205 19.97 -12.25 4.85
N THR A 206 18.86 -12.21 4.13
CA THR A 206 18.73 -12.92 2.84
C THR A 206 19.09 -12.02 1.67
N ASN A 207 19.61 -12.63 0.61
CA ASN A 207 19.91 -11.96 -0.65
C ASN A 207 18.66 -11.77 -1.52
N ASN A 208 17.54 -12.42 -1.17
CA ASN A 208 16.27 -12.31 -1.88
C ASN A 208 15.31 -11.39 -1.09
N THR A 209 15.56 -10.08 -1.18
CA THR A 209 14.82 -9.06 -0.42
C THR A 209 13.37 -8.93 -0.84
N GLU A 210 13.06 -9.08 -2.13
CA GLU A 210 11.69 -9.05 -2.66
C GLU A 210 10.84 -10.20 -2.09
N ALA A 211 11.33 -11.44 -2.16
CA ALA A 211 10.60 -12.57 -1.59
C ALA A 211 10.47 -12.48 -0.06
N LYS A 212 11.42 -11.80 0.61
CA LYS A 212 11.36 -11.55 2.06
C LYS A 212 10.23 -10.59 2.41
N GLU A 213 10.15 -9.45 1.71
CA GLU A 213 9.08 -8.46 1.89
C GLU A 213 7.70 -9.08 1.61
N ASP A 214 7.58 -9.85 0.51
CA ASP A 214 6.37 -10.61 0.19
C ASP A 214 5.99 -11.61 1.30
N ALA A 215 6.97 -12.36 1.83
CA ALA A 215 6.73 -13.33 2.90
C ALA A 215 6.28 -12.65 4.21
N GLU A 216 6.86 -11.50 4.55
CA GLU A 216 6.46 -10.69 5.71
C GLU A 216 5.02 -10.20 5.55
N ASP A 217 4.69 -9.57 4.42
CA ASP A 217 3.34 -9.05 4.14
C ASP A 217 2.26 -10.14 4.20
N PHE A 218 2.53 -11.30 3.60
CA PHE A 218 1.54 -12.39 3.59
C PHE A 218 1.39 -13.05 4.96
N LEU A 219 2.47 -13.20 5.73
CA LEU A 219 2.39 -13.72 7.09
C LEU A 219 1.64 -12.77 8.03
N GLU A 220 1.81 -11.45 7.86
CA GLU A 220 1.05 -10.45 8.62
C GLU A 220 -0.46 -10.55 8.31
N GLU A 221 -0.85 -10.77 7.04
CA GLU A 221 -2.26 -11.00 6.67
C GLU A 221 -2.81 -12.33 7.26
N VAL A 222 -1.98 -13.37 7.34
CA VAL A 222 -2.32 -14.65 8.00
C VAL A 222 -2.51 -14.44 9.49
N GLU A 223 -1.62 -13.69 10.14
CA GLU A 223 -1.69 -13.38 11.57
C GLU A 223 -2.99 -12.64 11.92
N VAL A 224 -3.36 -11.64 11.10
CA VAL A 224 -4.60 -10.88 11.25
C VAL A 224 -5.82 -11.80 11.17
N SER A 225 -5.86 -12.69 10.18
CA SER A 225 -6.96 -13.65 10.01
C SER A 225 -7.12 -14.54 11.25
N LEU A 226 -6.01 -15.12 11.73
CA LEU A 226 -6.01 -16.00 12.90
C LEU A 226 -6.37 -15.27 14.20
N ASN A 227 -5.87 -14.05 14.41
CA ASN A 227 -6.20 -13.21 15.57
C ASN A 227 -7.70 -12.82 15.60
N ASN A 228 -8.34 -12.72 14.42
CA ASN A 228 -9.76 -12.45 14.29
C ASN A 228 -10.64 -13.71 14.43
N GLY A 229 -10.04 -14.88 14.64
CA GLY A 229 -10.75 -16.16 14.69
C GLY A 229 -11.24 -16.63 13.32
N GLU A 230 -10.71 -16.08 12.22
CA GLU A 230 -11.03 -16.45 10.86
C GLU A 230 -9.97 -17.41 10.30
N ALA A 231 -10.39 -18.38 9.46
CA ALA A 231 -9.45 -19.20 8.71
C ALA A 231 -8.83 -18.36 7.58
N PRO A 232 -7.49 -18.32 7.44
CA PRO A 232 -6.85 -17.64 6.33
C PRO A 232 -7.35 -18.17 4.98
N LYS A 233 -7.44 -17.30 3.96
CA LYS A 233 -7.86 -17.74 2.62
C LYS A 233 -6.84 -18.71 2.01
N GLN A 234 -7.30 -19.74 1.31
CA GLN A 234 -6.43 -20.70 0.63
C GLN A 234 -5.45 -20.03 -0.36
N SER A 235 -5.88 -18.96 -1.05
CA SER A 235 -5.03 -18.17 -1.95
C SER A 235 -3.90 -17.45 -1.21
N LEU A 236 -4.17 -16.95 0.00
CA LEU A 236 -3.18 -16.30 0.87
C LEU A 236 -2.15 -17.31 1.36
N ILE A 237 -2.60 -18.49 1.81
CA ILE A 237 -1.72 -19.57 2.26
C ILE A 237 -0.81 -20.06 1.13
N ARG A 238 -1.33 -20.19 -0.10
CA ARG A 238 -0.53 -20.57 -1.27
C ARG A 238 0.58 -19.55 -1.54
N ARG A 239 0.25 -18.25 -1.54
CA ARG A 239 1.23 -17.17 -1.77
C ARG A 239 2.28 -17.12 -0.68
N THR A 240 1.86 -17.21 0.58
CA THR A 240 2.75 -17.29 1.75
C THR A 240 3.74 -18.44 1.62
N THR A 241 3.24 -19.63 1.24
CA THR A 241 4.07 -20.83 1.03
C THR A 241 5.09 -20.65 -0.10
N THR A 242 4.70 -20.02 -1.21
CA THR A 242 5.61 -19.73 -2.32
C THR A 242 6.72 -18.76 -1.88
N ALA A 243 6.34 -17.63 -1.28
CA ALA A 243 7.30 -16.63 -0.83
C ALA A 243 8.29 -17.21 0.21
N LEU A 244 7.81 -17.99 1.18
CA LEU A 244 8.67 -18.67 2.15
C LEU A 244 9.67 -19.62 1.48
N LYS A 245 9.25 -20.42 0.50
CA LYS A 245 10.17 -21.31 -0.22
C LYS A 245 11.24 -20.55 -1.00
N ASP A 246 10.86 -19.43 -1.61
CA ASP A 246 11.78 -18.61 -2.38
C ASP A 246 12.82 -17.93 -1.48
N VAL A 247 12.42 -17.46 -0.29
CA VAL A 247 13.32 -16.92 0.74
C VAL A 247 14.25 -17.99 1.29
N THR A 248 13.75 -19.20 1.53
CA THR A 248 14.53 -20.26 2.19
C THR A 248 15.35 -21.12 1.23
N SER A 249 15.20 -20.95 -0.09
CA SER A 249 15.82 -21.79 -1.14
C SER A 249 17.36 -21.85 -1.08
N THR A 250 18.00 -20.86 -0.47
CA THR A 250 19.46 -20.75 -0.35
C THR A 250 19.99 -21.01 1.05
N LEU A 251 19.11 -21.32 2.01
CA LEU A 251 19.48 -21.58 3.40
C LEU A 251 19.97 -23.01 3.59
N SER A 252 20.93 -23.19 4.49
CA SER A 252 21.48 -24.51 4.82
C SER A 252 20.63 -25.23 5.86
N ALA A 253 20.72 -26.56 5.90
CA ALA A 253 20.10 -27.36 6.96
C ALA A 253 20.61 -26.91 8.34
N GLY A 254 19.69 -26.68 9.29
CA GLY A 254 19.96 -26.11 10.62
C GLY A 254 19.71 -24.61 10.74
N ASP A 255 19.30 -23.92 9.67
CA ASP A 255 18.84 -22.54 9.75
C ASP A 255 17.42 -22.47 10.36
N SER A 256 17.26 -21.69 11.43
CA SER A 256 16.00 -21.56 12.16
C SER A 256 14.85 -21.02 11.31
N LEU A 257 15.12 -20.18 10.31
CA LEU A 257 14.09 -19.68 9.39
C LEU A 257 13.62 -20.80 8.45
N LEU A 258 14.54 -21.61 7.93
CA LEU A 258 14.19 -22.77 7.09
C LEU A 258 13.37 -23.80 7.89
N GLU A 259 13.76 -24.10 9.13
CA GLU A 259 13.03 -25.04 9.99
C GLU A 259 11.60 -24.57 10.27
N LYS A 260 11.43 -23.29 10.64
CA LYS A 260 10.11 -22.73 10.93
C LYS A 260 9.24 -22.58 9.69
N ALA A 261 9.82 -22.28 8.53
CA ALA A 261 9.08 -22.21 7.27
C ALA A 261 8.51 -23.60 6.90
N ASN A 262 9.30 -24.65 7.07
CA ASN A 262 8.84 -26.02 6.81
C ASN A 262 7.72 -26.43 7.77
N GLN A 263 7.83 -26.12 9.08
CA GLN A 263 6.78 -26.38 10.06
C GLN A 263 5.46 -25.68 9.69
N PHE A 264 5.53 -24.43 9.24
CA PHE A 264 4.35 -23.70 8.77
C PHE A 264 3.72 -24.39 7.54
N ILE A 265 4.53 -24.74 6.53
CA ILE A 265 4.05 -25.36 5.28
C ILE A 265 3.38 -26.72 5.54
N GLU A 266 3.92 -27.53 6.45
CA GLU A 266 3.31 -28.80 6.86
C GLU A 266 1.98 -28.57 7.58
N LYS A 267 1.94 -27.61 8.52
CA LYS A 267 0.73 -27.31 9.31
C LYS A 267 -0.41 -26.77 8.45
N VAL A 268 -0.12 -25.91 7.47
CA VAL A 268 -1.16 -25.37 6.58
C VAL A 268 -1.68 -26.37 5.55
N SER A 269 -0.90 -27.39 5.22
CA SER A 269 -1.36 -28.50 4.36
C SER A 269 -2.49 -29.30 5.05
N GLY A 270 -2.47 -29.39 6.38
CA GLY A 270 -3.53 -30.00 7.19
C GLY A 270 -4.80 -29.15 7.36
N PHE A 271 -4.77 -27.86 7.03
CA PHE A 271 -5.88 -26.92 7.23
C PHE A 271 -6.92 -26.92 6.09
N PHE A 272 -6.53 -27.42 4.91
CA PHE A 272 -7.38 -27.47 3.70
C PHE A 272 -7.51 -28.88 3.11
N SER A 273 -7.07 -29.90 3.84
CA SER A 273 -7.30 -31.33 3.53
C SER A 273 -8.67 -31.75 4.01
#